data_AF-A0A077M1P2-F1
#
_entry.id   AF-A0A077M1P2-F1
#
_cell.length_a   1.000
_cell.length_b   1.000
_cell.length_c   1.000
_cell.angle_alpha   90.00
_cell.angle_beta   90.00
_cell.angle_gamma   90.00
#
_symmetry.space_group_name_H-M   'P 1'
#
loop_
_entity.id
_entity.type
_entity.pdbx_description
1 polymer ?
#
loop_
_entity_poly.entity_id
_entity_poly.type
_entity_poly.pdbx_seq_one_letter_code
_entity_poly.pdbx_strand_id
1 'polypeptide(L)' 'MSQGPSDGHAESASTPPEPPRTGDIVVDAALEELAAADPGDLDAQLSSGERVQRTLQGRLSDLGG' A
#
# COMPACT_ATOMS: atom_id res chain seq x y z
N MET A 1 -16.42 -44.31 2.14
CA MET A 1 -15.24 -43.48 1.80
C MET A 1 -15.60 -42.52 0.67
N SER A 2 -16.29 -41.41 0.95
CA SER A 2 -16.48 -40.35 -0.04
C SER A 2 -16.08 -39.03 0.59
N GLN A 3 -14.81 -38.70 0.45
CA GLN A 3 -14.28 -37.36 0.67
C GLN A 3 -14.53 -36.61 -0.65
N GLY A 4 -15.38 -35.57 -0.60
CA GLY A 4 -15.62 -34.66 -1.72
C GLY A 4 -14.36 -33.85 -2.05
N PRO A 5 -14.30 -33.24 -3.23
CA PRO A 5 -13.12 -32.55 -3.71
C PRO A 5 -12.80 -31.37 -2.79
N SER A 6 -11.51 -31.15 -2.58
CA SER A 6 -10.94 -29.94 -2.01
C SER A 6 -11.29 -28.78 -2.94
N ASP A 7 -12.44 -28.14 -2.74
CA ASP A 7 -12.77 -26.90 -3.42
C ASP A 7 -11.78 -25.84 -2.94
N GLY A 8 -11.06 -25.31 -3.92
CA GLY A 8 -9.86 -24.53 -3.77
C GLY A 8 -10.04 -23.36 -2.83
N HIS A 9 -8.91 -22.95 -2.25
CA HIS A 9 -8.69 -21.64 -1.68
C HIS A 9 -9.27 -20.60 -2.62
N ALA A 10 -10.54 -20.24 -2.41
CA ALA A 10 -11.19 -19.17 -3.11
C ALA A 10 -10.30 -17.97 -2.81
N GLU A 11 -9.55 -17.57 -3.82
CA GLU A 11 -8.70 -16.40 -3.84
C GLU A 11 -9.60 -15.30 -3.30
N SER A 12 -9.44 -15.00 -2.00
CA SER A 12 -10.21 -13.96 -1.34
C SER A 12 -9.89 -12.75 -2.19
N ALA A 13 -10.90 -12.24 -2.89
CA ALA A 13 -10.79 -11.00 -3.65
C ALA A 13 -10.18 -10.00 -2.68
N SER A 14 -8.86 -9.83 -2.80
CA SER A 14 -8.06 -9.21 -1.76
C SER A 14 -8.27 -7.74 -1.98
N THR A 15 -9.29 -7.20 -1.32
CA THR A 15 -9.42 -5.77 -1.11
C THR A 15 -8.03 -5.24 -0.84
N PRO A 16 -7.53 -4.26 -1.63
CA PRO A 16 -6.19 -3.74 -1.40
C PRO A 16 -6.10 -3.33 0.08
N PRO A 17 -5.04 -3.76 0.78
CA PRO A 17 -4.93 -3.49 2.20
C PRO A 17 -5.02 -1.98 2.43
N GLU A 18 -5.81 -1.58 3.42
CA GLU A 18 -5.89 -0.18 3.79
C GLU A 18 -4.48 0.35 4.12
N PRO A 19 -4.12 1.57 3.68
CA PRO A 19 -2.81 2.12 3.94
C PRO A 19 -2.58 2.24 5.45
N PRO A 20 -1.36 1.96 5.94
CA PRO A 20 -1.07 2.03 7.36
C PRO A 20 -1.17 3.47 7.87
N ARG A 21 -1.68 3.62 9.10
CA ARG A 21 -1.70 4.90 9.82
C ARG A 21 -0.44 5.04 10.65
N THR A 22 0.37 6.03 10.32
CA THR A 22 1.62 6.35 11.02
C THR A 22 1.43 7.40 12.09
N GLY A 23 0.33 8.17 12.04
CA GLY A 23 0.08 9.31 12.92
C GLY A 23 0.77 10.59 12.47
N ASP A 24 1.54 10.56 11.38
CA ASP A 24 2.06 11.73 10.70
C ASP A 24 1.15 12.06 9.51
N ILE A 25 0.48 13.20 9.58
CA ILE A 25 -0.53 13.63 8.59
C ILE A 25 0.06 13.65 7.16
N VAL A 26 1.33 14.05 7.01
CA VAL A 26 1.96 14.16 5.68
C VAL A 26 2.29 12.79 5.12
N VAL A 27 2.79 11.88 5.97
CA VAL A 27 3.07 10.49 5.57
C VAL A 27 1.76 9.75 5.25
N ASP A 28 0.75 9.90 6.10
CA ASP A 28 -0.55 9.25 5.92
C ASP A 28 -1.23 9.71 4.63
N ALA A 29 -1.20 11.01 4.32
CA ALA A 29 -1.75 11.54 3.07
C ALA A 29 -1.01 10.99 1.83
N ALA A 30 0.32 10.87 1.89
CA ALA A 30 1.10 10.30 0.78
C ALA A 30 0.79 8.80 0.58
N LEU A 31 0.62 8.05 1.67
CA LEU A 31 0.24 6.63 1.62
C LEU A 31 -1.17 6.43 1.09
N GLU A 32 -2.11 7.31 1.43
CA GLU A 32 -3.45 7.34 0.84
C GLU A 32 -3.41 7.63 -0.67
N GLU A 33 -2.59 8.58 -1.11
CA GLU A 33 -2.41 8.88 -2.55
C GLU A 33 -1.85 7.67 -3.31
N LEU A 34 -0.89 6.95 -2.74
CA LEU A 34 -0.36 5.71 -3.32
C LEU A 34 -1.41 4.60 -3.36
N ALA A 35 -2.19 4.43 -2.29
CA ALA A 35 -3.25 3.42 -2.25
C ALA A 35 -4.41 3.71 -3.22
N ALA A 36 -4.64 4.99 -3.53
CA ALA A 36 -5.65 5.42 -4.50
C ALA A 36 -5.15 5.39 -5.95
N ALA A 37 -3.85 5.19 -6.19
CA ALA A 37 -3.29 5.11 -7.54
C ALA A 37 -3.83 3.87 -8.27
N ASP A 38 -4.14 4.02 -9.56
CA ASP A 38 -4.68 2.93 -10.35
C ASP A 38 -3.66 1.78 -10.48
N PRO A 39 -4.03 0.53 -10.15
CA PRO A 39 -3.09 -0.59 -10.17
C PRO A 39 -2.62 -0.97 -11.59
N GLY A 40 -3.35 -0.56 -12.63
CA GLY A 40 -2.98 -0.74 -14.03
C GLY A 40 -2.13 0.40 -14.60
N ASP A 41 -2.02 1.52 -13.89
CA ASP A 41 -1.21 2.67 -14.28
C ASP A 41 0.14 2.66 -13.54
N LEU A 42 1.15 2.06 -14.18
CA LEU A 42 2.50 1.96 -13.63
C LEU A 42 3.17 3.32 -13.41
N ASP A 43 2.90 4.29 -14.28
CA ASP A 43 3.45 5.64 -14.15
C ASP A 43 2.84 6.36 -12.95
N ALA A 44 1.54 6.22 -12.73
CA ALA A 44 0.86 6.73 -11.54
C ALA A 44 1.40 6.08 -10.26
N GLN A 45 1.56 4.75 -10.24
CA GLN A 45 2.15 4.05 -9.10
C GLN A 45 3.58 4.50 -8.80
N LEU A 46 4.40 4.68 -9.84
CA LEU A 46 5.77 5.12 -9.68
C LEU A 46 5.82 6.55 -9.11
N SER A 47 5.03 7.48 -9.67
CA SER A 47 4.99 8.86 -9.18
C SER A 47 4.53 8.95 -7.72
N SER A 48 3.46 8.24 -7.37
CA SER A 48 2.94 8.21 -5.99
C SER A 48 3.93 7.52 -5.04
N GLY A 49 4.57 6.44 -5.48
CA GLY A 49 5.58 5.71 -4.70
C GLY A 49 6.81 6.55 -4.40
N GLU A 50 7.32 7.30 -5.38
CA GLU A 50 8.45 8.23 -5.20
C GLU A 50 8.14 9.33 -4.19
N ARG A 51 6.91 9.86 -4.19
CA ARG A 51 6.47 10.86 -3.21
C ARG A 51 6.43 10.30 -1.80
N VAL A 52 5.88 9.09 -1.63
CA VAL A 52 5.89 8.39 -0.34
C VAL A 52 7.33 8.19 0.13
N GLN A 53 8.19 7.65 -0.74
CA GLN A 53 9.59 7.38 -0.40
C GLN A 53 10.33 8.65 0.04
N ARG A 54 10.18 9.75 -0.70
CA ARG A 54 10.81 11.03 -0.38
C ARG A 54 10.31 11.60 0.94
N THR A 55 9.01 11.50 1.19
CA THR A 55 8.38 11.94 2.45
C THR A 55 8.94 11.15 3.63
N LEU A 56 8.99 9.82 3.51
CA LEU A 56 9.54 8.94 4.54
C LEU A 56 11.02 9.23 4.80
N GLN A 57 11.83 9.39 3.75
CA GLN A 57 13.25 9.72 3.90
C GLN A 57 13.47 11.07 4.60
N GLY A 58 12.65 12.08 4.28
CA GLY A 58 12.71 13.38 4.95
C GLY A 58 12.41 13.26 6.45
N ARG A 59 11.35 12.54 6.81
CA ARG A 59 10.98 12.30 8.22
C ARG A 59 12.01 11.48 8.97
N LEU A 60 12.55 10.43 8.35
CA LEU A 60 13.60 9.61 8.97
C LEU A 60 14.89 10.40 9.19
N SER A 61 15.23 11.32 8.28
CA SER A 61 16.37 12.21 8.45
C SER A 61 16.17 13.19 9.61
N ASP A 62 14.95 13.69 9.80
CA ASP A 62 14.57 14.58 10.91
C ASP A 62 14.64 13.86 12.28
N LEU A 63 14.35 12.56 12.32
CA LEU A 63 14.40 11.74 13.54
C LEU A 63 15.82 11.28 13.93
N GLY A 64 16.76 11.28 12.99
CA GLY A 64 18.14 10.82 13.18
C GLY A 64 19.19 11.91 13.33
N GLY A 65 18.75 13.18 13.45
CA GLY A 65 19.61 14.36 13.65
C GLY A 65 20.05 14.57 15.10
#